data_AF-A0AAJ0C5E1-F1
#
_entry.id   AF-A0AAJ0C5E1-F1
#
_cell.length_a   1.000
_cell.length_b   1.000
_cell.length_c   1.000
_cell.angle_alpha   90.00
_cell.angle_beta   90.00
_cell.angle_gamma   90.00
#
_symmetry.space_group_name_H-M   'P 1'
#
loop_
_entity.id
_entity.type
_entity.pdbx_description
1 polymer ?
#
loop_
_entity_poly.entity_id
_entity_poly.type
_entity_poly.pdbx_seq_one_letter_code
_entity_poly.pdbx_strand_id
1 'polypeptide(L)'
;MDVHLLVYDLSGGLARQMSAQLLGFQLEAIYHTSIKLNSLEYVYDGAVVSIIPGSSHLGRPLEEIHLGRTELPMDVIEEFLDSLREIYTVEAYDLWKHNCNNFSNDLATFLLGRGIPDHIVNMPQAVLDSPMGRMLLPALNQQINAKKRGGGILGIQESSAGSSSKPTAEFHHHQAVVRNIADNGALESHLLTAKNSCAVIFFTSATCAPCRTLYPVYDELAAEVGNKGVLIKVDISQAYDVGSKYSVSATPTFITFLRGQQENRWTGADPSALRGNVQLLVQMAWPPHPHQSLNLPTLSNPNAKPVIFTKIPPLPKLLAKMGSAAEDPSVQGIKKFIELRSSEGPAEASLPDMGGFTAFVRDSIQRLPTELMFTVIDLLRCGLVDPRFSGYMAEEKGHQTVLSVLEYVNGLGECPYALRLVALQMTCNLFTSPLYPDQILGYDKLRTAITMLISTSFLDDNHSSVRVAAASLLFDVSLYNSLKRRDGPGDVLAEGDQIELAASTLEAISQEESSSEALEGMLRALGYLVYRLPLDGELSDLLRTMDAEDTVLSKRKHFPNMALVSEIGLELLGKGLKRT
;
A
#
# COMPACT_ATOMS: atom_id res chain seq x y z
N MET A 1 3.49 12.46 -11.29
CA MET A 1 4.07 11.79 -12.47
C MET A 1 3.04 11.81 -13.58
N ASP A 2 3.46 12.04 -14.82
CA ASP A 2 2.52 11.98 -15.96
C ASP A 2 2.22 10.52 -16.31
N VAL A 3 0.93 10.24 -16.49
CA VAL A 3 0.39 8.93 -16.83
C VAL A 3 -0.05 8.97 -18.29
N HIS A 4 0.52 8.08 -19.10
CA HIS A 4 0.19 7.96 -20.52
C HIS A 4 -0.33 6.56 -20.81
N LEU A 5 -1.33 6.46 -21.68
CA LEU A 5 -1.78 5.21 -22.28
C LEU A 5 -1.03 5.01 -23.59
N LEU A 6 -0.31 3.92 -23.71
CA LEU A 6 0.28 3.51 -24.98
C LEU A 6 -0.68 2.56 -25.67
N VAL A 7 -1.07 2.90 -26.89
CA VAL A 7 -2.02 2.14 -27.70
C VAL A 7 -1.27 1.50 -28.86
N TYR A 8 -1.42 0.20 -29.03
CA TYR A 8 -0.82 -0.60 -30.10
C TYR A 8 -1.92 -1.25 -30.94
N ASP A 9 -1.64 -1.41 -32.24
CA ASP A 9 -2.50 -2.17 -33.14
C ASP A 9 -1.90 -3.54 -33.44
N LEU A 10 -2.49 -4.59 -32.84
CA LEU A 10 -2.07 -5.97 -33.07
C LEU A 10 -2.33 -6.45 -34.51
N SER A 11 -3.17 -5.75 -35.27
CA SER A 11 -3.52 -6.11 -36.65
C SER A 11 -2.56 -5.54 -37.70
N GLY A 12 -1.69 -4.59 -37.32
CA GLY A 12 -0.80 -3.90 -38.26
C GLY A 12 -1.55 -3.18 -39.40
N GLY A 13 -2.75 -2.66 -39.14
CA GLY A 13 -3.62 -1.97 -40.09
C GLY A 13 -4.63 -2.87 -40.83
N LEU A 14 -4.58 -4.20 -40.64
CA LEU A 14 -5.53 -5.13 -41.27
C LEU A 14 -6.95 -4.96 -40.74
N ALA A 15 -7.12 -4.64 -39.46
CA ALA A 15 -8.43 -4.39 -38.87
C ALA A 15 -9.12 -3.22 -39.58
N ARG A 16 -8.38 -2.15 -39.88
CA ARG A 16 -8.90 -1.00 -40.62
C ARG A 16 -9.36 -1.34 -42.03
N GLN A 17 -8.72 -2.29 -42.70
CA GLN A 17 -9.06 -2.65 -44.08
C GLN A 17 -10.22 -3.66 -44.17
N MET A 18 -10.35 -4.55 -43.20
CA MET A 18 -11.20 -5.75 -43.33
C MET A 18 -12.39 -5.78 -42.37
N SER A 19 -12.37 -5.01 -41.28
CA SER A 19 -13.39 -5.07 -40.22
C SER A 19 -14.81 -4.77 -40.72
N ALA A 20 -14.98 -3.75 -41.57
CA ALA A 20 -16.30 -3.38 -42.10
C ALA A 20 -16.95 -4.52 -42.91
N GLN A 21 -16.15 -5.29 -43.66
CA GLN A 21 -16.64 -6.41 -44.46
C GLN A 21 -16.88 -7.68 -43.62
N LEU A 22 -16.11 -7.88 -42.56
CA LEU A 22 -16.17 -9.09 -41.74
C LEU A 22 -17.14 -8.98 -40.55
N LEU A 23 -17.10 -7.86 -39.83
CA LEU A 23 -17.84 -7.65 -38.58
C LEU A 23 -19.11 -6.81 -38.79
N GLY A 24 -19.26 -6.20 -39.97
CA GLY A 24 -20.40 -5.32 -40.30
C GLY A 24 -20.28 -3.91 -39.72
N PHE A 25 -19.16 -3.57 -39.08
CA PHE A 25 -18.82 -2.24 -38.61
C PHE A 25 -17.31 -2.01 -38.69
N GLN A 26 -16.90 -0.73 -38.75
CA GLN A 26 -15.50 -0.35 -38.91
C GLN A 26 -14.79 -0.36 -37.55
N LEU A 27 -13.71 -1.13 -37.44
CA LEU A 27 -12.69 -1.04 -36.39
C LEU A 27 -11.44 -0.37 -36.98
N GLU A 28 -10.86 0.58 -36.25
CA GLU A 28 -9.62 1.24 -36.67
C GLU A 28 -8.38 0.38 -36.35
N ALA A 29 -8.41 -0.41 -35.27
CA ALA A 29 -7.32 -1.27 -34.84
C ALA A 29 -7.80 -2.41 -33.93
N ILE A 30 -6.97 -3.44 -33.73
CA ILE A 30 -7.10 -4.38 -32.60
C ILE A 30 -6.24 -3.83 -31.46
N TYR A 31 -6.90 -3.12 -30.54
CA TYR A 31 -6.21 -2.40 -29.47
C TYR A 31 -5.58 -3.34 -28.44
N HIS A 32 -4.27 -3.20 -28.28
CA HIS A 32 -3.52 -3.60 -27.11
C HIS A 32 -3.05 -2.35 -26.39
N THR A 33 -3.18 -2.32 -25.08
CA THR A 33 -2.79 -1.14 -24.29
C THR A 33 -1.88 -1.48 -23.13
N SER A 34 -1.08 -0.49 -22.76
CA SER A 34 -0.20 -0.48 -21.60
C SER A 34 -0.16 0.92 -20.99
N ILE A 35 0.18 0.99 -19.70
CA ILE A 35 0.31 2.27 -19.00
C ILE A 35 1.78 2.63 -18.90
N LYS A 36 2.14 3.81 -19.40
CA LYS A 36 3.45 4.40 -19.23
C LYS A 36 3.43 5.38 -18.07
N LEU A 37 4.31 5.14 -17.11
CA LEU A 37 4.55 6.00 -15.96
C LEU A 37 6.06 6.24 -15.86
N ASN A 38 6.47 7.50 -15.82
CA ASN A 38 7.89 7.90 -15.91
C ASN A 38 8.55 7.35 -17.19
N SER A 39 9.51 6.43 -17.04
CA SER A 39 10.29 5.79 -18.11
C SER A 39 9.98 4.31 -18.28
N LEU A 40 8.95 3.79 -17.60
CA LEU A 40 8.56 2.39 -17.63
C LEU A 40 7.15 2.23 -18.21
N GLU A 41 6.96 1.16 -18.94
CA GLU A 41 5.71 0.69 -19.51
C GLU A 41 5.25 -0.54 -18.74
N TYR A 42 4.06 -0.49 -18.15
CA TYR A 42 3.43 -1.58 -17.44
C TYR A 42 2.37 -2.23 -18.33
N VAL A 43 2.51 -3.53 -18.57
CA VAL A 43 1.67 -4.28 -19.48
C VAL A 43 1.30 -5.63 -18.88
N TYR A 44 0.08 -6.07 -19.15
CA TYR A 44 -0.36 -7.41 -18.80
C TYR A 44 -0.28 -8.33 -20.03
N ASP A 45 0.64 -9.30 -19.97
CA ASP A 45 0.88 -10.31 -21.00
C ASP A 45 0.93 -11.72 -20.41
N GLY A 46 -0.18 -12.16 -19.81
CA GLY A 46 -0.25 -13.36 -18.97
C GLY A 46 0.40 -13.18 -17.60
N ALA A 47 1.27 -12.18 -17.42
CA ALA A 47 1.65 -11.65 -16.12
C ALA A 47 1.82 -10.14 -16.24
N VAL A 48 1.77 -9.43 -15.12
CA VAL A 48 2.08 -8.00 -15.08
C VAL A 48 3.59 -7.83 -15.23
N VAL A 49 4.02 -7.22 -16.33
CA VAL A 49 5.43 -7.00 -16.69
C VAL A 49 5.70 -5.50 -16.83
N SER A 50 6.87 -5.08 -16.36
CA SER A 50 7.42 -3.75 -16.59
C SER A 50 8.50 -3.81 -17.67
N ILE A 51 8.34 -3.05 -18.75
CA ILE A 51 9.30 -2.95 -19.86
C ILE A 51 9.68 -1.49 -20.13
N ILE A 52 10.69 -1.28 -20.97
CA ILE A 52 11.02 0.06 -21.46
C ILE A 52 10.09 0.36 -22.64
N PRO A 53 9.45 1.55 -22.72
CA PRO A 53 8.57 1.90 -23.83
C PRO A 53 9.19 1.62 -25.19
N GLY A 54 8.54 0.74 -25.96
CA GLY A 54 8.98 0.35 -27.31
C GLY A 54 10.14 -0.67 -27.37
N SER A 55 10.51 -1.29 -26.25
CA SER A 55 11.45 -2.43 -26.23
C SER A 55 10.81 -3.77 -26.55
N SER A 56 9.48 -3.82 -26.71
CA SER A 56 8.75 -5.03 -27.09
C SER A 56 8.80 -5.24 -28.61
N HIS A 57 8.54 -6.47 -29.05
CA HIS A 57 8.40 -6.81 -30.47
C HIS A 57 7.20 -6.11 -31.15
N LEU A 58 6.30 -5.50 -30.38
CA LEU A 58 5.19 -4.68 -30.87
C LEU A 58 5.68 -3.33 -31.44
N GLY A 59 6.93 -2.94 -31.16
CA GLY A 59 7.55 -1.74 -31.72
C GLY A 59 7.03 -0.46 -31.08
N ARG A 60 6.84 0.60 -31.88
CA ARG A 60 6.37 1.90 -31.39
C ARG A 60 4.85 1.91 -31.27
N PRO A 61 4.29 2.54 -30.22
CA PRO A 61 2.85 2.68 -30.07
C PRO A 61 2.26 3.46 -31.25
N LEU A 62 1.05 3.08 -31.65
CA LEU A 62 0.23 3.78 -32.63
C LEU A 62 -0.13 5.17 -32.13
N GLU A 63 -0.51 5.26 -30.86
CA GLU A 63 -0.90 6.49 -30.19
C GLU A 63 -0.41 6.49 -28.74
N GLU A 64 0.05 7.65 -28.27
CA GLU A 64 0.35 7.92 -26.87
C GLU A 64 -0.66 8.95 -26.36
N ILE A 65 -1.61 8.49 -25.54
CA ILE A 65 -2.68 9.33 -25.01
C ILE A 65 -2.29 9.79 -23.61
N HIS A 66 -2.19 11.10 -23.40
CA HIS A 66 -1.98 11.66 -22.05
C HIS A 66 -3.27 11.50 -21.23
N LEU A 67 -3.24 10.59 -20.25
CA LEU A 67 -4.38 10.33 -19.39
C LEU A 67 -4.45 11.30 -18.20
N GLY A 68 -3.35 11.93 -17.81
CA GLY A 68 -3.32 12.91 -16.73
C GLY A 68 -2.03 12.84 -15.90
N ARG A 69 -2.08 13.44 -14.71
CA ARG A 69 -0.95 13.46 -13.78
C ARG A 69 -1.39 12.85 -12.45
N THR A 70 -0.68 11.83 -11.99
CA THR A 70 -0.86 11.25 -10.66
C THR A 70 0.07 11.93 -9.66
N GLU A 71 -0.37 12.12 -8.42
CA GLU A 71 0.46 12.61 -7.30
C GLU A 71 0.88 11.47 -6.36
N LEU A 72 0.42 10.25 -6.62
CA LEU A 72 0.75 9.07 -5.82
C LEU A 72 2.26 8.79 -5.86
N PRO A 73 2.90 8.45 -4.74
CA PRO A 73 4.30 8.07 -4.71
C PRO A 73 4.50 6.65 -5.30
N MET A 74 5.70 6.37 -5.80
CA MET A 74 5.99 5.13 -6.56
C MET A 74 5.85 3.85 -5.73
N ASP A 75 6.16 3.90 -4.44
CA ASP A 75 5.99 2.79 -3.49
C ASP A 75 4.53 2.34 -3.40
N VAL A 76 3.60 3.28 -3.29
CA VAL A 76 2.15 3.00 -3.25
C VAL A 76 1.66 2.40 -4.58
N ILE A 77 2.22 2.87 -5.71
CA ILE A 77 1.92 2.32 -7.03
C ILE A 77 2.46 0.88 -7.16
N GLU A 78 3.65 0.61 -6.64
CA GLU A 78 4.24 -0.73 -6.64
C GLU A 78 3.46 -1.70 -5.75
N GLU A 79 3.06 -1.30 -4.55
CA GLU A 79 2.20 -2.11 -3.67
C GLU A 79 0.87 -2.44 -4.35
N PHE A 80 0.28 -1.47 -5.07
CA PHE A 80 -0.92 -1.74 -5.85
C PHE A 80 -0.65 -2.68 -7.03
N LEU A 81 0.46 -2.52 -7.75
CA LEU A 81 0.85 -3.45 -8.81
C LEU A 81 1.08 -4.87 -8.27
N ASP A 82 1.60 -5.01 -7.05
CA ASP A 82 1.70 -6.31 -6.37
C ASP A 82 0.32 -6.91 -6.08
N SER A 83 -0.63 -6.10 -5.61
CA SER A 83 -2.02 -6.56 -5.46
C SER A 83 -2.64 -6.97 -6.80
N LEU A 84 -2.31 -6.27 -7.90
CA LEU A 84 -2.76 -6.63 -9.24
C LEU A 84 -2.07 -7.90 -9.75
N ARG A 85 -0.81 -8.18 -9.39
CA ARG A 85 -0.10 -9.41 -9.79
C ARG A 85 -0.78 -10.67 -9.25
N GLU A 86 -1.47 -10.58 -8.11
CA GLU A 86 -2.27 -11.70 -7.58
C GLU A 86 -3.56 -11.94 -8.39
N ILE A 87 -4.06 -10.92 -9.07
CA ILE A 87 -5.30 -10.96 -9.86
C ILE A 87 -4.99 -11.32 -11.33
N TYR A 88 -3.98 -10.67 -11.90
CA TYR A 88 -3.60 -10.74 -13.31
C TYR A 88 -2.54 -11.83 -13.54
N THR A 89 -2.98 -13.10 -13.48
CA THR A 89 -2.13 -14.29 -13.69
C THR A 89 -2.36 -14.96 -15.05
N VAL A 90 -1.48 -15.88 -15.44
CA VAL A 90 -1.56 -16.56 -16.75
C VAL A 90 -2.85 -17.36 -16.86
N GLU A 91 -3.28 -17.96 -15.74
CA GLU A 91 -4.51 -18.72 -15.62
C GLU A 91 -5.72 -17.80 -15.83
N ALA A 92 -5.71 -16.63 -15.18
CA ALA A 92 -6.78 -15.64 -15.19
C ALA A 92 -6.93 -14.86 -16.51
N TYR A 93 -5.98 -14.96 -17.45
CA TYR A 93 -6.08 -14.22 -18.71
C TYR A 93 -7.27 -14.67 -19.56
N ASP A 94 -8.16 -13.74 -19.93
CA ASP A 94 -9.25 -13.97 -20.87
C ASP A 94 -9.26 -12.84 -21.92
N LEU A 95 -9.30 -13.19 -23.21
CA LEU A 95 -9.26 -12.21 -24.31
C LEU A 95 -10.39 -11.18 -24.22
N TRP A 96 -11.55 -11.60 -23.73
CA TRP A 96 -12.78 -10.84 -23.79
C TRP A 96 -13.03 -10.06 -22.51
N LYS A 97 -12.75 -10.66 -21.36
CA LYS A 97 -13.14 -10.12 -20.04
C LYS A 97 -11.96 -9.72 -19.15
N HIS A 98 -10.78 -10.30 -19.38
CA HIS A 98 -9.64 -10.11 -18.48
C HIS A 98 -8.33 -10.06 -19.26
N ASN A 99 -8.16 -8.98 -20.02
CA ASN A 99 -7.03 -8.77 -20.93
C ASN A 99 -6.20 -7.53 -20.55
N CYS A 100 -5.20 -7.22 -21.38
CA CYS A 100 -4.34 -6.04 -21.26
C CYS A 100 -5.07 -4.69 -21.13
N ASN A 101 -6.24 -4.55 -21.76
CA ASN A 101 -7.05 -3.34 -21.69
C ASN A 101 -7.78 -3.23 -20.35
N ASN A 102 -8.25 -4.36 -19.78
CA ASN A 102 -8.78 -4.37 -18.41
C ASN A 102 -7.70 -4.01 -17.39
N PHE A 103 -6.49 -4.57 -17.54
CA PHE A 103 -5.35 -4.19 -16.69
C PHE A 103 -5.04 -2.70 -16.78
N SER A 104 -4.91 -2.17 -18.00
CA SER A 104 -4.64 -0.75 -18.21
C SER A 104 -5.76 0.14 -17.68
N ASN A 105 -7.02 -0.32 -17.75
CA ASN A 105 -8.16 0.36 -17.17
C ASN A 105 -8.13 0.38 -15.64
N ASP A 106 -7.88 -0.76 -14.99
CA ASP A 106 -7.83 -0.86 -13.54
C ASP A 106 -6.65 -0.04 -12.97
N LEU A 107 -5.50 -0.09 -13.65
CA LEU A 107 -4.33 0.73 -13.29
C LEU A 107 -4.55 2.22 -13.56
N ALA A 108 -5.16 2.61 -14.69
CA ALA A 108 -5.49 4.01 -14.96
C ALA A 108 -6.51 4.56 -13.94
N THR A 109 -7.51 3.75 -13.60
CA THR A 109 -8.52 4.09 -12.58
C THR A 109 -7.84 4.34 -11.24
N PHE A 110 -6.91 3.48 -10.84
CA PHE A 110 -6.13 3.65 -9.61
C PHE A 110 -5.20 4.87 -9.62
N LEU A 111 -4.64 5.24 -10.78
CA LEU A 111 -3.68 6.34 -10.85
C LEU A 111 -4.34 7.72 -10.92
N LEU A 112 -5.57 7.79 -11.45
CA LEU A 112 -6.20 9.04 -11.90
C LEU A 112 -7.69 9.16 -11.53
N GLY A 113 -8.30 8.16 -10.91
CA GLY A 113 -9.75 8.08 -10.68
C GLY A 113 -10.60 7.96 -11.95
N ARG A 114 -9.98 7.69 -13.11
CA ARG A 114 -10.67 7.53 -14.39
C ARG A 114 -10.02 6.43 -15.23
N GLY A 115 -10.87 5.63 -15.87
CA GLY A 115 -10.45 4.56 -16.76
C GLY A 115 -9.88 5.03 -18.10
N ILE A 116 -9.57 4.07 -18.96
CA ILE A 116 -9.11 4.33 -20.34
C ILE A 116 -10.33 4.56 -21.27
N PRO A 117 -10.15 5.10 -22.49
CA PRO A 117 -11.26 5.40 -23.39
C PRO A 117 -12.21 4.21 -23.66
N ASP A 118 -13.52 4.45 -23.56
CA ASP A 118 -14.57 3.41 -23.64
C ASP A 118 -14.51 2.55 -24.91
N HIS A 119 -14.10 3.14 -26.04
CA HIS A 119 -14.00 2.43 -27.31
C HIS A 119 -12.90 1.35 -27.31
N ILE A 120 -11.91 1.45 -26.41
CA ILE A 120 -10.84 0.45 -26.23
C ILE A 120 -11.33 -0.66 -25.30
N VAL A 121 -11.90 -0.31 -24.14
CA VAL A 121 -12.38 -1.28 -23.14
C VAL A 121 -13.52 -2.14 -23.71
N ASN A 122 -14.45 -1.51 -24.44
CA ASN A 122 -15.64 -2.18 -24.97
C ASN A 122 -15.41 -2.86 -26.34
N MET A 123 -14.20 -2.81 -26.90
CA MET A 123 -13.88 -3.43 -28.18
C MET A 123 -14.20 -4.94 -28.23
N PRO A 124 -13.82 -5.76 -27.23
CA PRO A 124 -14.14 -7.18 -27.25
C PRO A 124 -15.66 -7.44 -27.27
N GLN A 125 -16.44 -6.66 -26.50
CA GLN A 125 -17.89 -6.77 -26.48
C GLN A 125 -18.51 -6.39 -27.83
N ALA A 126 -18.03 -5.31 -28.46
CA ALA A 126 -18.49 -4.91 -29.80
C ALA A 126 -18.23 -5.98 -30.86
N VAL A 127 -17.11 -6.71 -30.77
CA VAL A 127 -16.82 -7.86 -31.64
C VAL A 127 -17.79 -9.02 -31.37
N LEU A 128 -18.07 -9.33 -30.10
CA LEU A 128 -19.01 -10.39 -29.69
C LEU A 128 -20.46 -10.12 -30.09
N ASP A 129 -20.84 -8.85 -30.25
CA ASP A 129 -22.17 -8.47 -30.71
C ASP A 129 -22.36 -8.69 -32.22
N SER A 130 -21.27 -8.86 -32.98
CA SER A 130 -21.34 -9.20 -34.40
C SER A 130 -21.59 -10.71 -34.66
N PRO A 131 -22.39 -11.08 -35.67
CA PRO A 131 -22.61 -12.49 -36.03
C PRO A 131 -21.32 -13.26 -36.36
N MET A 132 -20.38 -12.59 -37.03
CA MET A 132 -19.08 -13.17 -37.39
C MET A 132 -18.16 -13.34 -36.17
N GLY A 133 -18.15 -12.38 -35.23
CA GLY A 133 -17.38 -12.48 -34.00
C GLY A 133 -17.80 -13.67 -33.13
N ARG A 134 -19.10 -13.96 -33.05
CA ARG A 134 -19.61 -15.17 -32.38
C ARG A 134 -19.16 -16.47 -33.06
N MET A 135 -19.03 -16.45 -34.39
CA MET A 135 -18.56 -17.61 -35.16
C MET A 135 -17.06 -17.86 -34.98
N LEU A 136 -16.26 -16.81 -34.82
CA LEU A 136 -14.81 -16.88 -34.62
C LEU A 136 -14.40 -17.19 -33.16
N LEU A 137 -15.33 -17.04 -32.22
CA LEU A 137 -15.11 -17.20 -30.79
C LEU A 137 -14.40 -18.51 -30.39
N PRO A 138 -14.80 -19.70 -30.90
CA PRO A 138 -14.12 -20.95 -30.55
C PRO A 138 -12.68 -21.02 -31.06
N ALA A 139 -12.44 -20.51 -32.28
CA ALA A 139 -11.12 -20.51 -32.90
C ALA A 139 -10.14 -19.56 -32.18
N LEU A 140 -10.60 -18.36 -31.83
CA LEU A 140 -9.80 -17.37 -31.09
C LEU A 140 -9.45 -17.86 -29.68
N ASN A 141 -10.43 -18.43 -28.96
CA ASN A 141 -10.18 -19.01 -27.65
C ASN A 141 -9.20 -20.20 -27.72
N GLN A 142 -9.31 -21.05 -28.74
CA GLN A 142 -8.38 -22.17 -28.94
C GLN A 142 -6.96 -21.67 -29.23
N GLN A 143 -6.82 -20.62 -30.05
CA GLN A 143 -5.52 -20.03 -30.38
C GLN A 143 -4.83 -19.40 -29.15
N ILE A 144 -5.59 -18.76 -28.27
CA ILE A 144 -5.06 -18.16 -27.04
C ILE A 144 -4.72 -19.22 -26.00
N ASN A 145 -5.57 -20.24 -25.84
CA ASN A 145 -5.27 -21.37 -24.97
C ASN A 145 -4.03 -22.17 -25.43
N ALA A 146 -3.76 -22.22 -26.73
CA ALA A 146 -2.52 -22.77 -27.27
C ALA A 146 -1.31 -21.90 -26.92
N LYS A 147 -1.45 -20.56 -26.99
CA LYS A 147 -0.40 -19.60 -26.61
C LYS A 147 -0.09 -19.60 -25.10
N LYS A 148 -1.10 -19.77 -24.23
CA LYS A 148 -0.92 -19.89 -22.77
C LYS A 148 0.06 -21.00 -22.34
N ARG A 149 0.28 -22.02 -23.18
CA ARG A 149 1.20 -23.14 -22.87
C ARG A 149 2.67 -22.86 -23.19
N GLY A 150 2.99 -21.74 -23.84
CA GLY A 150 4.33 -21.44 -24.38
C GLY A 150 5.13 -20.33 -23.67
N GLY A 151 4.63 -19.72 -22.59
CA GLY A 151 5.12 -18.43 -22.08
C GLY A 151 4.15 -17.29 -22.43
N GLY A 152 4.45 -16.04 -22.04
CA GLY A 152 3.56 -14.86 -22.21
C GLY A 152 2.78 -14.83 -23.54
N ILE A 153 1.53 -14.39 -23.51
CA ILE A 153 0.53 -14.61 -24.58
C ILE A 153 0.87 -13.88 -25.89
N LEU A 154 1.51 -12.72 -25.77
CA LEU A 154 2.05 -11.93 -26.86
C LEU A 154 3.56 -12.17 -27.02
N GLY A 155 4.24 -12.79 -26.05
CA GLY A 155 5.69 -13.01 -26.10
C GLY A 155 6.50 -11.77 -25.70
N ILE A 156 5.89 -10.83 -24.97
CA ILE A 156 6.57 -9.64 -24.44
C ILE A 156 7.62 -10.05 -23.40
N GLN A 157 7.38 -11.14 -22.66
CA GLN A 157 8.37 -11.72 -21.75
C GLN A 157 9.61 -12.27 -22.48
N GLU A 158 9.45 -12.98 -23.60
CA GLU A 158 10.59 -13.63 -24.29
C GLU A 158 11.53 -12.64 -24.98
N SER A 159 10.99 -11.49 -25.42
CA SER A 159 11.79 -10.41 -26.02
C SER A 159 12.68 -9.67 -25.02
N SER A 160 12.50 -9.93 -23.71
CA SER A 160 13.40 -9.46 -22.64
C SER A 160 14.55 -10.43 -22.30
N ALA A 161 14.55 -11.65 -22.85
CA ALA A 161 15.51 -12.72 -22.51
C ALA A 161 16.92 -12.55 -23.11
N GLY A 162 17.25 -11.38 -23.67
CA GLY A 162 18.60 -10.99 -24.09
C GLY A 162 19.52 -10.49 -22.97
N SER A 163 19.01 -10.30 -21.75
CA SER A 163 19.83 -9.97 -20.57
C SER A 163 19.41 -10.81 -19.37
N SER A 164 19.95 -12.03 -19.29
CA SER A 164 19.75 -12.90 -18.14
C SER A 164 20.66 -12.50 -16.98
N SER A 165 20.17 -11.63 -16.12
CA SER A 165 20.41 -11.72 -14.68
C SER A 165 19.06 -11.63 -14.01
N LYS A 166 18.63 -12.72 -13.35
CA LYS A 166 17.45 -12.73 -12.48
C LYS A 166 17.59 -11.56 -11.49
N PRO A 167 16.67 -10.57 -11.45
CA PRO A 167 16.52 -9.75 -10.28
C PRO A 167 15.74 -10.60 -9.29
N THR A 168 16.41 -11.07 -8.25
CA THR A 168 15.75 -11.32 -6.97
C THR A 168 14.97 -10.05 -6.62
N ALA A 169 13.70 -10.22 -6.25
CA ALA A 169 12.85 -9.12 -5.80
C ALA A 169 13.52 -8.42 -4.61
N GLU A 170 14.17 -7.30 -4.89
CA GLU A 170 14.66 -6.35 -3.90
C GLU A 170 13.79 -5.11 -4.02
N PHE A 171 13.02 -4.88 -2.96
CA PHE A 171 12.24 -3.70 -2.67
C PHE A 171 12.88 -2.42 -3.22
N HIS A 172 12.18 -1.70 -4.10
CA HIS A 172 12.57 -0.34 -4.48
C HIS A 172 12.23 0.64 -3.35
N HIS A 173 13.03 0.59 -2.27
CA HIS A 173 13.34 1.81 -1.55
C HIS A 173 13.86 2.83 -2.57
N HIS A 174 13.44 4.09 -2.47
CA HIS A 174 14.04 5.21 -3.21
C HIS A 174 15.54 4.95 -3.31
N GLN A 175 16.05 4.56 -4.49
CA GLN A 175 17.46 4.21 -4.63
C GLN A 175 18.23 5.44 -4.22
N ALA A 176 18.84 5.38 -3.03
CA ALA A 176 19.76 6.38 -2.57
C ALA A 176 21.01 6.21 -3.43
N VAL A 177 20.98 6.84 -4.61
CA VAL A 177 22.10 6.87 -5.54
C VAL A 177 23.18 7.74 -4.92
N VAL A 178 24.43 7.28 -5.01
CA VAL A 178 25.60 8.10 -4.67
C VAL A 178 25.53 9.43 -5.40
N ARG A 179 25.50 10.52 -4.63
CA ARG A 179 25.40 11.88 -5.18
C ARG A 179 26.77 12.32 -5.67
N ASN A 180 26.99 12.25 -6.97
CA ASN A 180 28.21 12.76 -7.60
C ASN A 180 28.09 14.28 -7.77
N ILE A 181 29.05 15.04 -7.26
CA ILE A 181 29.04 16.50 -7.33
C ILE A 181 30.29 17.06 -8.02
N ALA A 182 30.14 18.23 -8.64
CA ALA A 182 31.21 18.95 -9.34
C ALA A 182 31.53 20.33 -8.74
N ASP A 183 30.67 20.86 -7.86
CA ASP A 183 30.80 22.21 -7.29
C ASP A 183 30.42 22.27 -5.79
N ASN A 184 30.90 23.30 -5.10
CA ASN A 184 30.65 23.49 -3.67
C ASN A 184 29.18 23.80 -3.33
N GLY A 185 28.42 24.44 -4.22
CA GLY A 185 27.01 24.76 -3.99
C GLY A 185 26.15 23.50 -3.90
N ALA A 186 26.37 22.56 -4.82
CA ALA A 186 25.74 21.24 -4.80
C ALA A 186 26.10 20.44 -3.53
N LEU A 187 27.37 20.52 -3.08
CA LEU A 187 27.79 19.88 -1.84
C LEU A 187 27.02 20.40 -0.63
N GLU A 188 26.98 21.73 -0.47
CA GLU A 188 26.32 22.36 0.66
C GLU A 188 24.82 22.06 0.67
N SER A 189 24.17 22.05 -0.49
CA SER A 189 22.77 21.62 -0.63
C SER A 189 22.56 20.19 -0.11
N HIS A 190 23.41 19.25 -0.49
CA HIS A 190 23.30 17.86 -0.02
C HIS A 190 23.62 17.70 1.46
N LEU A 191 24.62 18.40 2.00
CA LEU A 191 24.89 18.43 3.44
C LEU A 191 23.72 19.05 4.21
N LEU A 192 23.06 20.07 3.65
CA LEU A 192 21.86 20.66 4.23
C LEU A 192 20.71 19.66 4.28
N THR A 193 20.50 18.86 3.22
CA THR A 193 19.49 17.77 3.24
C THR A 193 19.79 16.70 4.30
N ALA A 194 21.05 16.52 4.67
CA ALA A 194 21.49 15.57 5.70
C ALA A 194 21.61 16.19 7.11
N LYS A 195 21.21 17.46 7.30
CA LYS A 195 21.39 18.19 8.55
C LYS A 195 20.73 17.53 9.76
N ASN A 196 19.62 16.82 9.56
CA ASN A 196 18.92 16.10 10.62
C ASN A 196 19.26 14.60 10.66
N SER A 197 20.21 14.14 9.83
CA SER A 197 20.63 12.74 9.74
C SER A 197 22.16 12.65 9.70
N CYS A 198 22.73 11.97 8.71
CA CYS A 198 24.16 11.88 8.48
C CYS A 198 24.53 11.93 7.00
N ALA A 199 25.75 12.35 6.71
CA ALA A 199 26.33 12.29 5.37
C ALA A 199 27.73 11.70 5.39
N VAL A 200 28.11 11.08 4.28
CA VAL A 200 29.46 10.56 4.04
C VAL A 200 29.94 11.17 2.73
N ILE A 201 31.11 11.80 2.74
CA ILE A 201 31.76 12.31 1.54
C ILE A 201 32.92 11.40 1.20
N PHE A 202 32.91 10.83 0.01
CA PHE A 202 34.02 10.10 -0.59
C PHE A 202 34.75 10.99 -1.60
N PHE A 203 35.93 11.47 -1.20
CA PHE A 203 36.87 12.14 -2.09
C PHE A 203 37.70 11.13 -2.87
N THR A 204 37.57 11.17 -4.19
CA THR A 204 38.17 10.22 -5.14
C THR A 204 38.86 10.94 -6.29
N SER A 205 39.52 10.18 -7.17
CA SER A 205 40.00 10.63 -8.47
C SER A 205 39.91 9.48 -9.49
N ALA A 206 39.57 9.80 -10.75
CA ALA A 206 39.52 8.83 -11.84
C ALA A 206 40.85 8.02 -12.02
N THR A 207 41.99 8.62 -11.68
CA THR A 207 43.32 7.99 -11.82
C THR A 207 43.73 7.17 -10.59
N CYS A 208 42.99 7.22 -9.50
CA CYS A 208 43.26 6.50 -8.25
C CYS A 208 42.83 5.02 -8.35
N ALA A 209 43.80 4.11 -8.52
CA ALA A 209 43.53 2.66 -8.55
C ALA A 209 42.89 2.12 -7.26
N PRO A 210 43.36 2.50 -6.05
CA PRO A 210 42.71 2.07 -4.81
C PRO A 210 41.25 2.53 -4.70
N CYS A 211 40.90 3.71 -5.21
CA CYS A 211 39.54 4.24 -5.17
C CYS A 211 38.56 3.39 -6.00
N ARG A 212 39.00 2.87 -7.15
CA ARG A 212 38.15 2.02 -8.01
C ARG A 212 37.67 0.74 -7.32
N THR A 213 38.44 0.24 -6.36
CA THR A 213 38.05 -0.95 -5.58
C THR A 213 36.91 -0.65 -4.59
N LEU A 214 36.73 0.61 -4.19
CA LEU A 214 35.70 1.04 -3.24
C LEU A 214 34.41 1.50 -3.91
N TYR A 215 34.39 1.78 -5.22
CA TYR A 215 33.17 2.24 -5.90
C TYR A 215 31.99 1.27 -5.73
N PRO A 216 32.14 -0.05 -5.98
CA PRO A 216 31.01 -0.97 -5.79
C PRO A 216 30.52 -0.99 -4.34
N VAL A 217 31.45 -1.01 -3.39
CA VAL A 217 31.13 -1.03 -1.95
C VAL A 217 30.43 0.25 -1.51
N TYR A 218 30.82 1.40 -2.06
CA TYR A 218 30.21 2.68 -1.75
C TYR A 218 28.81 2.82 -2.37
N ASP A 219 28.62 2.28 -3.57
CA ASP A 219 27.30 2.23 -4.23
C ASP A 219 26.36 1.25 -3.49
N GLU A 220 26.84 0.08 -3.07
CA GLU A 220 26.14 -0.87 -2.19
C GLU A 220 25.70 -0.19 -0.88
N LEU A 221 26.64 0.49 -0.20
CA LEU A 221 26.34 1.21 1.03
C LEU A 221 25.33 2.34 0.82
N ALA A 222 25.34 3.01 -0.34
CA ALA A 222 24.37 4.05 -0.62
C ALA A 222 22.95 3.45 -0.71
N ALA A 223 22.82 2.32 -1.39
CA ALA A 223 21.57 1.57 -1.46
C ALA A 223 21.11 1.07 -0.07
N GLU A 224 22.02 0.52 0.74
CA GLU A 224 21.71 0.05 2.10
C GLU A 224 21.30 1.19 3.05
N VAL A 225 21.96 2.35 2.94
CA VAL A 225 21.66 3.52 3.79
C VAL A 225 20.32 4.14 3.43
N GLY A 226 19.94 4.13 2.15
CA GLY A 226 18.62 4.58 1.72
C GLY A 226 18.30 6.01 2.17
N ASN A 227 17.13 6.19 2.78
CA ASN A 227 16.67 7.48 3.31
C ASN A 227 17.35 7.89 4.64
N LYS A 228 18.16 7.03 5.27
CA LYS A 228 18.76 7.28 6.58
C LYS A 228 20.00 8.16 6.52
N GLY A 229 20.59 8.36 5.34
CA GLY A 229 21.80 9.17 5.20
C GLY A 229 22.11 9.50 3.75
N VAL A 230 23.07 10.41 3.55
CA VAL A 230 23.44 10.88 2.22
C VAL A 230 24.89 10.51 1.90
N LEU A 231 25.09 9.68 0.89
CA LEU A 231 26.43 9.34 0.40
C LEU A 231 26.76 10.21 -0.81
N ILE A 232 27.87 10.94 -0.71
CA ILE A 232 28.33 11.94 -1.66
C ILE A 232 29.68 11.50 -2.21
N LYS A 233 29.90 11.65 -3.50
CA LYS A 233 31.20 11.39 -4.15
C LYS A 233 31.72 12.67 -4.81
N VAL A 234 32.99 12.96 -4.56
CA VAL A 234 33.67 14.17 -5.04
C VAL A 234 34.94 13.75 -5.77
N ASP A 235 35.00 13.98 -7.08
CA ASP A 235 36.26 13.83 -7.82
C ASP A 235 37.10 15.10 -7.63
N ILE A 236 38.21 15.00 -6.91
CA ILE A 236 39.08 16.16 -6.61
C ILE A 236 39.76 16.74 -7.87
N SER A 237 39.77 15.99 -8.97
CA SER A 237 40.30 16.44 -10.27
C SER A 237 39.29 17.35 -10.99
N GLN A 238 38.01 17.27 -10.64
CA GLN A 238 36.93 18.08 -11.21
C GLN A 238 36.50 19.20 -10.26
N ALA A 239 36.35 18.89 -8.97
CA ALA A 239 35.92 19.82 -7.92
C ALA A 239 37.10 20.28 -7.04
N TYR A 240 38.06 21.00 -7.63
CA TYR A 240 39.30 21.41 -6.97
C TYR A 240 39.06 22.35 -5.77
N ASP A 241 38.09 23.24 -5.89
CA ASP A 241 37.64 24.17 -4.84
C ASP A 241 37.13 23.41 -3.61
N VAL A 242 36.34 22.35 -3.83
CA VAL A 242 35.82 21.48 -2.77
C VAL A 242 36.95 20.69 -2.11
N GLY A 243 37.83 20.07 -2.90
CA GLY A 243 39.01 19.36 -2.38
C GLY A 243 39.91 20.25 -1.52
N SER A 244 40.11 21.50 -1.95
CA SER A 244 40.87 22.52 -1.22
C SER A 244 40.18 22.94 0.08
N LYS A 245 38.87 23.21 0.04
CA LYS A 245 38.05 23.58 1.21
C LYS A 245 38.16 22.55 2.34
N TYR A 246 38.16 21.27 1.99
CA TYR A 246 38.31 20.18 2.97
C TYR A 246 39.76 19.73 3.20
N SER A 247 40.76 20.42 2.62
CA SER A 247 42.18 20.11 2.76
C SER A 247 42.49 18.64 2.42
N VAL A 248 41.97 18.15 1.29
CA VAL A 248 42.18 16.77 0.84
C VAL A 248 43.50 16.66 0.08
N SER A 249 44.47 15.99 0.68
CA SER A 249 45.82 15.80 0.12
C SER A 249 46.07 14.41 -0.49
N ALA A 250 45.15 13.47 -0.28
CA ALA A 250 45.25 12.09 -0.77
C ALA A 250 43.87 11.53 -1.12
N THR A 251 43.82 10.59 -2.05
CA THR A 251 42.61 9.80 -2.35
C THR A 251 42.92 8.31 -2.20
N PRO A 252 41.98 7.49 -1.68
CA PRO A 252 40.65 7.86 -1.19
C PRO A 252 40.69 8.54 0.20
N THR A 253 39.89 9.59 0.38
CA THR A 253 39.63 10.22 1.69
C THR A 253 38.13 10.23 1.95
N PHE A 254 37.73 9.95 3.19
CA PHE A 254 36.34 9.98 3.62
C PHE A 254 36.15 10.99 4.75
N ILE A 255 35.04 11.70 4.73
CA ILE A 255 34.62 12.61 5.79
C ILE A 255 33.15 12.34 6.11
N THR A 256 32.84 12.14 7.39
CA THR A 256 31.47 11.92 7.87
C THR A 256 30.93 13.17 8.54
N PHE A 257 29.62 13.37 8.39
CA PHE A 257 28.86 14.41 9.05
C PHE A 257 27.72 13.76 9.80
N LEU A 258 27.55 14.13 11.06
CA LEU A 258 26.42 13.77 11.90
C LEU A 258 25.72 15.05 12.33
N ARG A 259 24.42 15.16 12.02
CA ARG A 259 23.59 16.32 12.37
C ARG A 259 24.21 17.67 11.97
N GLY A 260 24.80 17.71 10.77
CA GLY A 260 25.47 18.89 10.21
C GLY A 260 26.86 19.20 10.78
N GLN A 261 27.38 18.41 11.73
CA GLN A 261 28.72 18.57 12.27
C GLN A 261 29.65 17.49 11.70
N GLN A 262 30.89 17.85 11.38
CA GLN A 262 31.88 16.86 10.97
C GLN A 262 32.18 15.93 12.15
N GLU A 263 32.03 14.63 11.95
CA GLU A 263 32.15 13.63 13.02
C GLU A 263 33.52 12.91 12.94
N ASN A 264 33.91 12.39 11.77
CA ASN A 264 35.15 11.64 11.59
C ASN A 264 35.75 11.86 10.18
N ARG A 265 37.03 11.53 10.05
CA ARG A 265 37.82 11.60 8.81
C ARG A 265 38.85 10.47 8.79
N TRP A 266 38.94 9.77 7.65
CA TRP A 266 40.00 8.78 7.44
C TRP A 266 40.42 8.69 5.97
N THR A 267 41.54 8.01 5.74
CA THR A 267 42.13 7.80 4.40
C THR A 267 42.45 6.33 4.18
N GLY A 268 42.46 5.88 2.93
CA GLY A 268 42.87 4.53 2.55
C GLY A 268 41.73 3.67 2.00
N ALA A 269 42.09 2.66 1.21
CA ALA A 269 41.15 1.78 0.54
C ALA A 269 40.92 0.49 1.34
N ASP A 270 40.13 0.61 2.40
CA ASP A 270 39.71 -0.52 3.23
C ASP A 270 38.17 -0.64 3.19
N PRO A 271 37.62 -1.62 2.44
CA PRO A 271 36.19 -1.88 2.38
C PRO A 271 35.54 -2.19 3.73
N SER A 272 36.24 -2.88 4.63
CA SER A 272 35.70 -3.28 5.94
C SER A 272 35.59 -2.08 6.87
N ALA A 273 36.63 -1.24 6.90
CA ALA A 273 36.60 0.02 7.66
C ALA A 273 35.53 0.98 7.13
N LEU A 274 35.37 1.08 5.80
CA LEU A 274 34.32 1.87 5.18
C LEU A 274 32.92 1.39 5.64
N ARG A 275 32.62 0.09 5.52
CA ARG A 275 31.34 -0.47 5.96
C ARG A 275 31.09 -0.21 7.45
N GLY A 276 32.07 -0.50 8.30
CA GLY A 276 31.94 -0.30 9.75
C GLY A 276 31.69 1.16 10.15
N ASN A 277 32.41 2.11 9.54
CA ASN A 277 32.24 3.53 9.83
C ASN A 277 30.88 4.06 9.35
N VAL A 278 30.42 3.64 8.16
CA VAL A 278 29.11 4.06 7.64
C VAL A 278 27.98 3.48 8.49
N GLN A 279 28.06 2.20 8.88
CA GLN A 279 27.07 1.57 9.76
C GLN A 279 27.02 2.24 11.14
N LEU A 280 28.19 2.54 11.74
CA LEU A 280 28.27 3.24 13.01
C LEU A 280 27.66 4.65 12.91
N LEU A 281 27.98 5.40 11.85
CA LEU A 281 27.42 6.73 11.63
C LEU A 281 25.90 6.71 11.51
N VAL A 282 25.35 5.72 10.78
CA VAL A 282 23.90 5.54 10.66
C VAL A 282 23.27 5.20 12.00
N GLN A 283 23.91 4.34 12.81
CA GLN A 283 23.44 4.05 14.18
C GLN A 283 23.53 5.27 15.10
N MET A 284 24.52 6.15 14.94
CA MET A 284 24.61 7.39 15.70
C MET A 284 23.55 8.41 15.27
N ALA A 285 23.21 8.46 13.98
CA ALA A 285 22.14 9.31 13.44
C ALA A 285 20.75 8.79 13.83
N TRP A 286 20.58 7.47 13.79
CA TRP A 286 19.34 6.73 14.01
C TRP A 286 19.59 5.63 15.05
N PRO A 287 19.71 5.99 16.34
CA PRO A 287 19.91 5.00 17.38
C PRO A 287 18.73 4.01 17.39
N PRO A 288 19.01 2.71 17.60
CA PRO A 288 17.94 1.73 17.72
C PRO A 288 17.00 2.14 18.84
N HIS A 289 15.70 2.08 18.57
CA HIS A 289 14.70 2.46 19.56
C HIS A 289 14.82 1.53 20.80
N PRO A 290 14.69 2.01 22.05
CA PRO A 290 14.82 1.18 23.25
C PRO A 290 13.99 -0.12 23.19
N HIS A 291 12.76 -0.04 22.68
CA HIS A 291 11.88 -1.19 22.43
C HIS A 291 12.47 -2.30 21.54
N GLN A 292 13.45 -2.03 20.67
CA GLN A 292 14.11 -3.06 19.85
C GLN A 292 15.04 -3.97 20.65
N SER A 293 15.46 -3.56 21.85
CA SER A 293 16.27 -4.38 22.75
C SER A 293 15.45 -5.31 23.64
N LEU A 294 14.12 -5.17 23.61
CA LEU A 294 13.19 -5.93 24.44
C LEU A 294 12.76 -7.24 23.76
N ASN A 295 12.32 -8.22 24.56
CA ASN A 295 11.80 -9.49 24.05
C ASN A 295 10.33 -9.34 23.63
N LEU A 296 10.11 -8.82 22.42
CA LEU A 296 8.78 -8.53 21.87
C LEU A 296 8.54 -9.28 20.54
N PRO A 297 8.43 -10.63 20.54
CA PRO A 297 8.28 -11.43 19.32
C PRO A 297 7.02 -11.08 18.52
N THR A 298 5.93 -10.70 19.17
CA THR A 298 4.66 -10.35 18.50
C THR A 298 4.79 -9.03 17.75
N LEU A 299 5.48 -8.06 18.33
CA LEU A 299 5.61 -6.69 17.81
C LEU A 299 6.80 -6.52 16.86
N SER A 300 7.78 -7.41 16.95
CA SER A 300 8.96 -7.43 16.07
C SER A 300 8.72 -8.18 14.76
N ASN A 301 7.53 -8.72 14.53
CA ASN A 301 7.19 -9.48 13.32
C ASN A 301 7.12 -8.55 12.08
N PRO A 302 8.01 -8.71 11.08
CA PRO A 302 7.99 -7.88 9.88
C PRO A 302 6.80 -8.18 8.94
N ASN A 303 6.14 -9.34 9.11
CA ASN A 303 5.07 -9.84 8.24
C ASN A 303 3.67 -9.63 8.83
N ALA A 304 3.52 -8.75 9.82
CA ALA A 304 2.22 -8.39 10.34
C ALA A 304 1.37 -7.75 9.23
N LYS A 305 0.15 -8.25 9.04
CA LYS A 305 -0.81 -7.78 8.03
C LYS A 305 -2.09 -7.28 8.72
N PRO A 306 -2.82 -6.33 8.11
CA PRO A 306 -4.10 -5.89 8.63
C PRO A 306 -5.12 -7.04 8.65
N VAL A 307 -6.11 -6.93 9.53
CA VAL A 307 -7.17 -7.90 9.76
C VAL A 307 -8.35 -7.59 8.83
N ILE A 308 -8.55 -8.43 7.81
CA ILE A 308 -9.63 -8.26 6.83
C ILE A 308 -10.77 -9.25 7.09
N PHE A 309 -12.01 -8.77 7.10
CA PHE A 309 -13.23 -9.56 7.28
C PHE A 309 -13.79 -10.03 5.94
N THR A 310 -13.39 -11.24 5.53
CA THR A 310 -13.70 -11.81 4.21
C THR A 310 -15.01 -12.62 4.15
N LYS A 311 -15.66 -12.87 5.29
CA LYS A 311 -16.84 -13.75 5.38
C LYS A 311 -18.06 -13.13 4.68
N ILE A 312 -18.53 -13.76 3.61
CA ILE A 312 -19.72 -13.34 2.85
C ILE A 312 -20.99 -13.94 3.48
N PRO A 313 -22.02 -13.14 3.80
CA PRO A 313 -23.30 -13.64 4.30
C PRO A 313 -24.11 -14.29 3.16
N PRO A 314 -25.15 -15.09 3.44
CA PRO A 314 -26.04 -15.58 2.40
C PRO A 314 -26.75 -14.42 1.70
N LEU A 315 -26.23 -14.00 0.54
CA LEU A 315 -26.71 -12.82 -0.20
C LEU A 315 -28.21 -12.83 -0.50
N PRO A 316 -28.85 -13.96 -0.88
CA PRO A 316 -30.30 -13.98 -1.06
C PRO A 316 -31.08 -13.63 0.22
N LYS A 317 -30.58 -14.04 1.39
CA LYS A 317 -31.20 -13.70 2.68
C LYS A 317 -30.94 -12.25 3.06
N LEU A 318 -29.75 -11.72 2.75
CA LEU A 318 -29.40 -10.31 2.98
C LEU A 318 -30.32 -9.39 2.17
N LEU A 319 -30.47 -9.67 0.87
CA LEU A 319 -31.33 -8.91 -0.04
C LEU A 319 -32.81 -9.03 0.32
N ALA A 320 -33.28 -10.22 0.70
CA ALA A 320 -34.66 -10.38 1.18
C ALA A 320 -34.97 -9.51 2.42
N LYS A 321 -33.98 -9.31 3.31
CA LYS A 321 -34.12 -8.40 4.46
C LYS A 321 -34.08 -6.92 4.05
N MET A 322 -33.30 -6.58 3.02
CA MET A 322 -33.21 -5.22 2.48
C MET A 322 -34.53 -4.74 1.84
N GLY A 323 -35.39 -5.66 1.40
CA GLY A 323 -36.72 -5.34 0.88
C GLY A 323 -36.69 -4.71 -0.50
N SER A 324 -37.54 -3.71 -0.77
CA SER A 324 -37.64 -3.09 -2.10
C SER A 324 -36.35 -2.38 -2.55
N ALA A 325 -35.50 -1.97 -1.60
CA ALA A 325 -34.20 -1.37 -1.92
C ALA A 325 -33.21 -2.37 -2.55
N ALA A 326 -33.46 -3.68 -2.41
CA ALA A 326 -32.64 -4.70 -3.06
C ALA A 326 -32.80 -4.70 -4.59
N GLU A 327 -33.91 -4.20 -5.12
CA GLU A 327 -34.20 -4.15 -6.57
C GLU A 327 -33.42 -3.03 -7.29
N ASP A 328 -32.67 -2.20 -6.55
CA ASP A 328 -31.85 -1.15 -7.15
C ASP A 328 -30.77 -1.74 -8.07
N PRO A 329 -30.59 -1.21 -9.30
CA PRO A 329 -29.57 -1.71 -10.23
C PRO A 329 -28.16 -1.72 -9.65
N SER A 330 -27.83 -0.76 -8.80
CA SER A 330 -26.52 -0.63 -8.15
C SER A 330 -26.31 -1.78 -7.17
N VAL A 331 -27.33 -2.11 -6.37
CA VAL A 331 -27.29 -3.25 -5.42
C VAL A 331 -27.13 -4.58 -6.15
N GLN A 332 -27.87 -4.78 -7.24
CA GLN A 332 -27.74 -5.97 -8.08
C GLN A 332 -26.36 -6.07 -8.75
N GLY A 333 -25.78 -4.94 -9.15
CA GLY A 333 -24.42 -4.84 -9.66
C GLY A 333 -23.38 -5.32 -8.64
N ILE A 334 -23.43 -4.79 -7.41
CA ILE A 334 -22.53 -5.22 -6.33
C ILE A 334 -22.73 -6.70 -5.99
N LYS A 335 -23.98 -7.17 -5.91
CA LYS A 335 -24.29 -8.57 -5.65
C LYS A 335 -23.62 -9.47 -6.70
N LYS A 336 -23.78 -9.17 -7.99
CA LYS A 336 -23.16 -9.93 -9.08
C LYS A 336 -21.64 -9.92 -8.99
N PHE A 337 -21.06 -8.76 -8.67
CA PHE A 337 -19.62 -8.62 -8.43
C PHE A 337 -19.12 -9.55 -7.31
N ILE A 338 -19.80 -9.55 -6.15
CA ILE A 338 -19.44 -10.40 -5.00
C ILE A 338 -19.60 -11.89 -5.36
N GLU A 339 -20.69 -12.26 -6.04
CA GLU A 339 -20.94 -13.64 -6.48
C GLU A 339 -19.83 -14.13 -7.42
N LEU A 340 -19.53 -13.38 -8.48
CA LEU A 340 -18.47 -13.71 -9.44
C LEU A 340 -17.10 -13.81 -8.75
N ARG A 341 -16.79 -12.86 -7.87
CA ARG A 341 -15.52 -12.85 -7.13
C ARG A 341 -15.39 -14.09 -6.24
N SER A 342 -16.47 -14.50 -5.59
CA SER A 342 -16.46 -15.65 -4.68
C SER A 342 -16.44 -16.99 -5.43
N SER A 343 -17.01 -17.08 -6.63
CA SER A 343 -17.10 -18.33 -7.38
C SER A 343 -15.98 -18.53 -8.40
N GLU A 344 -15.61 -17.46 -9.12
CA GLU A 344 -14.70 -17.47 -10.26
C GLU A 344 -13.37 -16.75 -9.97
N GLY A 345 -13.31 -15.98 -8.87
CA GLY A 345 -12.11 -15.27 -8.42
C GLY A 345 -12.10 -13.78 -8.77
N PRO A 346 -11.14 -12.99 -8.24
CA PRO A 346 -11.10 -11.54 -8.43
C PRO A 346 -10.93 -11.11 -9.89
N ALA A 347 -10.25 -11.91 -10.71
CA ALA A 347 -9.98 -11.60 -12.11
C ALA A 347 -11.25 -11.50 -12.97
N GLU A 348 -12.17 -12.45 -12.78
CA GLU A 348 -13.42 -12.52 -13.56
C GLU A 348 -14.48 -11.51 -13.08
N ALA A 349 -14.27 -10.92 -11.90
CA ALA A 349 -15.18 -9.95 -11.31
C ALA A 349 -14.76 -8.51 -11.72
N SER A 350 -15.38 -7.98 -12.78
CA SER A 350 -15.23 -6.57 -13.15
C SER A 350 -15.90 -5.65 -12.12
N LEU A 351 -15.30 -4.49 -11.86
CA LEU A 351 -15.89 -3.51 -10.94
C LEU A 351 -17.30 -3.08 -11.43
N PRO A 352 -18.28 -3.03 -10.53
CA PRO A 352 -19.64 -2.59 -10.84
C PRO A 352 -19.73 -1.07 -10.98
N ASP A 353 -20.95 -0.53 -11.17
CA ASP A 353 -21.18 0.93 -11.14
C ASP A 353 -20.96 1.48 -9.72
N MET A 354 -19.72 1.90 -9.47
CA MET A 354 -19.27 2.43 -8.19
C MET A 354 -19.92 3.78 -7.88
N GLY A 355 -20.18 4.61 -8.89
CA GLY A 355 -20.81 5.92 -8.74
C GLY A 355 -22.28 5.80 -8.33
N GLY A 356 -23.02 4.91 -9.01
CA GLY A 356 -24.39 4.56 -8.64
C GLY A 356 -24.48 3.96 -7.24
N PHE A 357 -23.58 3.03 -6.90
CA PHE A 357 -23.61 2.37 -5.60
C PHE A 357 -23.27 3.31 -4.43
N THR A 358 -22.26 4.16 -4.56
CA THR A 358 -21.92 5.14 -3.51
C THR A 358 -23.05 6.15 -3.28
N ALA A 359 -23.71 6.61 -4.34
CA ALA A 359 -24.91 7.44 -4.24
C ALA A 359 -26.05 6.70 -3.53
N PHE A 360 -26.28 5.43 -3.87
CA PHE A 360 -27.28 4.59 -3.21
C PHE A 360 -27.01 4.42 -1.71
N VAL A 361 -25.76 4.22 -1.30
CA VAL A 361 -25.38 4.11 0.13
C VAL A 361 -25.72 5.39 0.88
N ARG A 362 -25.38 6.56 0.33
CA ARG A 362 -25.70 7.86 0.93
C ARG A 362 -27.20 8.12 1.02
N ASP A 363 -27.93 7.82 -0.05
CA ASP A 363 -29.39 7.94 -0.08
C ASP A 363 -30.09 6.98 0.91
N SER A 364 -29.51 5.79 1.09
CA SER A 364 -30.03 4.77 2.00
C SER A 364 -30.03 5.22 3.45
N ILE A 365 -29.01 5.96 3.88
CA ILE A 365 -28.94 6.53 5.25
C ILE A 365 -30.15 7.41 5.57
N GLN A 366 -30.70 8.12 4.56
CA GLN A 366 -31.85 9.01 4.76
C GLN A 366 -33.20 8.31 4.60
N ARG A 367 -33.26 7.24 3.79
CA ARG A 367 -34.53 6.62 3.37
C ARG A 367 -34.83 5.29 4.07
N LEU A 368 -33.82 4.50 4.41
CA LEU A 368 -34.00 3.18 5.00
C LEU A 368 -34.13 3.26 6.52
N PRO A 369 -34.98 2.42 7.12
CA PRO A 369 -35.00 2.24 8.58
C PRO A 369 -33.64 1.79 9.11
N THR A 370 -33.27 2.26 10.30
CA THR A 370 -32.00 1.92 10.97
C THR A 370 -31.77 0.41 11.10
N GLU A 371 -32.83 -0.36 11.35
CA GLU A 371 -32.79 -1.83 11.45
C GLU A 371 -32.41 -2.53 10.15
N LEU A 372 -32.53 -1.86 9.00
CA LEU A 372 -32.19 -2.41 7.69
C LEU A 372 -30.83 -1.90 7.19
N MET A 373 -30.29 -0.83 7.77
CA MET A 373 -29.03 -0.23 7.32
C MET A 373 -27.84 -1.18 7.39
N PHE A 374 -27.85 -2.15 8.30
CA PHE A 374 -26.79 -3.17 8.34
C PHE A 374 -26.72 -3.95 7.03
N THR A 375 -27.83 -4.14 6.30
CA THR A 375 -27.83 -4.89 5.02
C THR A 375 -27.05 -4.18 3.92
N VAL A 376 -27.12 -2.85 3.89
CA VAL A 376 -26.39 -2.01 2.91
C VAL A 376 -24.92 -1.95 3.26
N ILE A 377 -24.60 -1.75 4.55
CA ILE A 377 -23.20 -1.67 5.01
C ILE A 377 -22.52 -3.04 4.92
N ASP A 378 -23.25 -4.13 5.15
CA ASP A 378 -22.72 -5.49 4.98
C ASP A 378 -22.39 -5.78 3.50
N LEU A 379 -23.18 -5.25 2.57
CA LEU A 379 -22.88 -5.34 1.13
C LEU A 379 -21.63 -4.52 0.76
N LEU A 380 -21.50 -3.30 1.29
CA LEU A 380 -20.31 -2.47 1.12
C LEU A 380 -19.06 -3.14 1.71
N ARG A 381 -19.17 -3.71 2.93
CA ARG A 381 -18.12 -4.50 3.58
C ARG A 381 -17.64 -5.64 2.70
N CYS A 382 -18.55 -6.40 2.09
CA CYS A 382 -18.19 -7.49 1.18
C CYS A 382 -17.49 -7.00 -0.09
N GLY A 383 -17.89 -5.84 -0.63
CA GLY A 383 -17.21 -5.23 -1.77
C GLY A 383 -15.78 -4.81 -1.45
N LEU A 384 -15.55 -4.21 -0.27
CA LEU A 384 -14.25 -3.72 0.21
C LEU A 384 -13.17 -4.79 0.39
N VAL A 385 -13.52 -6.08 0.33
CA VAL A 385 -12.56 -7.19 0.32
C VAL A 385 -11.73 -7.20 -0.99
N ASP A 386 -12.16 -6.49 -2.03
CA ASP A 386 -11.37 -6.29 -3.25
C ASP A 386 -10.52 -5.01 -3.14
N PRO A 387 -9.18 -5.10 -3.33
CA PRO A 387 -8.30 -3.94 -3.29
C PRO A 387 -8.68 -2.83 -4.28
N ARG A 388 -9.26 -3.17 -5.45
CA ARG A 388 -9.69 -2.18 -6.46
C ARG A 388 -10.93 -1.43 -5.99
N PHE A 389 -11.85 -2.12 -5.31
CA PHE A 389 -13.01 -1.49 -4.70
C PHE A 389 -12.59 -0.53 -3.58
N SER A 390 -11.70 -0.98 -2.68
CA SER A 390 -11.17 -0.14 -1.61
C SER A 390 -10.35 1.04 -2.17
N GLY A 391 -9.55 0.82 -3.21
CA GLY A 391 -8.81 1.87 -3.91
C GLY A 391 -9.71 2.96 -4.50
N TYR A 392 -10.81 2.59 -5.16
CA TYR A 392 -11.80 3.56 -5.63
C TYR A 392 -12.38 4.41 -4.48
N MET A 393 -12.67 3.79 -3.33
CA MET A 393 -13.18 4.53 -2.16
C MET A 393 -12.15 5.49 -1.58
N ALA A 394 -10.86 5.13 -1.60
CA ALA A 394 -9.78 5.99 -1.13
C ALA A 394 -9.62 7.27 -1.97
N GLU A 395 -10.01 7.24 -3.25
CA GLU A 395 -9.98 8.40 -4.15
C GLU A 395 -11.24 9.27 -4.09
N GLU A 396 -12.29 8.82 -3.39
CA GLU A 396 -13.54 9.58 -3.28
C GLU A 396 -13.28 10.93 -2.58
N LYS A 397 -13.59 12.03 -3.28
CA LYS A 397 -13.32 13.38 -2.76
C LYS A 397 -14.02 13.63 -1.43
N GLY A 398 -13.20 13.74 -0.39
CA GLY A 398 -13.66 13.99 0.97
C GLY A 398 -14.35 12.79 1.61
N HIS A 399 -14.13 11.57 1.10
CA HIS A 399 -14.59 10.31 1.71
C HIS A 399 -16.08 10.30 2.06
N GLN A 400 -16.90 10.96 1.23
CA GLN A 400 -18.29 11.28 1.56
C GLN A 400 -19.11 10.05 1.93
N THR A 401 -18.91 8.92 1.23
CA THR A 401 -19.65 7.70 1.45
C THR A 401 -19.27 7.05 2.78
N VAL A 402 -17.96 6.84 3.01
CA VAL A 402 -17.47 6.22 4.25
C VAL A 402 -17.77 7.12 5.45
N LEU A 403 -17.54 8.43 5.36
CA LEU A 403 -17.88 9.37 6.43
C LEU A 403 -19.37 9.38 6.74
N SER A 404 -20.24 9.41 5.73
CA SER A 404 -21.69 9.40 5.98
C SER A 404 -22.12 8.15 6.76
N VAL A 405 -21.51 6.99 6.46
CA VAL A 405 -21.78 5.75 7.18
C VAL A 405 -21.26 5.83 8.62
N LEU A 406 -20.02 6.28 8.82
CA LEU A 406 -19.41 6.36 10.16
C LEU A 406 -20.12 7.39 11.05
N GLU A 407 -20.39 8.58 10.53
CA GLU A 407 -21.12 9.65 11.23
C GLU A 407 -22.54 9.20 11.58
N TYR A 408 -23.22 8.48 10.68
CA TYR A 408 -24.53 7.91 10.97
C TYR A 408 -24.47 6.91 12.11
N VAL A 409 -23.55 5.92 12.05
CA VAL A 409 -23.42 4.88 13.09
C VAL A 409 -23.01 5.47 14.45
N ASN A 410 -22.09 6.44 14.45
CA ASN A 410 -21.65 7.11 15.68
C ASN A 410 -22.70 8.06 16.26
N GLY A 411 -23.55 8.64 15.42
CA GLY A 411 -24.64 9.54 15.84
C GLY A 411 -25.86 8.84 16.44
N LEU A 412 -25.95 7.50 16.35
CA LEU A 412 -27.03 6.73 16.96
C LEU A 412 -26.82 6.60 18.48
N GLY A 413 -27.80 7.07 19.26
CA GLY A 413 -27.78 6.91 20.72
C GLY A 413 -27.76 5.45 21.17
N GLU A 414 -28.60 4.61 20.55
CA GLU A 414 -28.51 3.14 20.65
C GLU A 414 -28.36 2.57 19.24
N CYS A 415 -27.15 2.13 18.90
CA CYS A 415 -26.89 1.50 17.60
C CYS A 415 -27.22 0.01 17.66
N PRO A 416 -28.02 -0.54 16.73
CA PRO A 416 -28.25 -1.98 16.63
C PRO A 416 -26.93 -2.75 16.54
N TYR A 417 -26.84 -3.88 17.26
CA TYR A 417 -25.66 -4.74 17.29
C TYR A 417 -25.14 -5.09 15.89
N ALA A 418 -26.03 -5.56 15.01
CA ALA A 418 -25.66 -5.98 13.66
C ALA A 418 -25.07 -4.82 12.86
N LEU A 419 -25.62 -3.61 13.02
CA LEU A 419 -25.17 -2.40 12.35
C LEU A 419 -23.77 -1.98 12.81
N ARG A 420 -23.55 -1.93 14.14
CA ARG A 420 -22.25 -1.58 14.72
C ARG A 420 -21.17 -2.56 14.28
N LEU A 421 -21.48 -3.86 14.34
CA LEU A 421 -20.55 -4.92 13.97
C LEU A 421 -20.13 -4.82 12.50
N VAL A 422 -21.08 -4.69 11.57
CA VAL A 422 -20.71 -4.63 10.13
C VAL A 422 -20.01 -3.31 9.78
N ALA A 423 -20.27 -2.21 10.49
CA ALA A 423 -19.56 -0.95 10.31
C ALA A 423 -18.08 -1.07 10.73
N LEU A 424 -17.79 -1.72 11.85
CA LEU A 424 -16.41 -2.02 12.26
C LEU A 424 -15.69 -2.87 11.22
N GLN A 425 -16.32 -3.97 10.80
CA GLN A 425 -15.74 -4.88 9.82
C GLN A 425 -15.54 -4.24 8.45
N MET A 426 -16.48 -3.39 8.02
CA MET A 426 -16.35 -2.57 6.81
C MET A 426 -15.11 -1.68 6.91
N THR A 427 -14.90 -1.04 8.06
CA THR A 427 -13.78 -0.12 8.26
C THR A 427 -12.44 -0.85 8.26
N CYS A 428 -12.35 -2.05 8.84
CA CYS A 428 -11.16 -2.90 8.70
C CYS A 428 -10.87 -3.24 7.23
N ASN A 429 -11.90 -3.54 6.44
CA ASN A 429 -11.73 -3.87 5.03
C ASN A 429 -11.23 -2.69 4.18
N LEU A 430 -11.24 -1.45 4.69
CA LEU A 430 -10.59 -0.31 4.00
C LEU A 430 -9.08 -0.52 3.88
N PHE A 431 -8.45 -1.20 4.84
CA PHE A 431 -7.02 -1.54 4.83
C PHE A 431 -6.63 -2.61 3.80
N THR A 432 -7.59 -3.11 3.01
CA THR A 432 -7.31 -4.01 1.88
C THR A 432 -6.50 -3.33 0.77
N SER A 433 -6.65 -2.01 0.61
CA SER A 433 -5.87 -1.21 -0.36
C SER A 433 -4.74 -0.49 0.35
N PRO A 434 -3.53 -0.42 -0.24
CA PRO A 434 -2.43 0.37 0.31
C PRO A 434 -2.70 1.88 0.31
N LEU A 435 -3.66 2.37 -0.49
CA LEU A 435 -4.00 3.80 -0.58
C LEU A 435 -4.75 4.34 0.63
N TYR A 436 -5.67 3.54 1.18
CA TYR A 436 -6.62 4.05 2.16
C TYR A 436 -5.98 4.37 3.53
N PRO A 437 -5.01 3.60 4.06
CA PRO A 437 -4.41 3.90 5.35
C PRO A 437 -3.84 5.32 5.48
N ASP A 438 -3.15 5.83 4.45
CA ASP A 438 -2.66 7.23 4.44
C ASP A 438 -3.82 8.23 4.49
N GLN A 439 -4.95 7.95 3.82
CA GLN A 439 -6.15 8.79 3.87
C GLN A 439 -6.85 8.71 5.23
N ILE A 440 -6.92 7.53 5.84
CA ILE A 440 -7.54 7.29 7.16
C ILE A 440 -6.81 8.09 8.25
N LEU A 441 -5.47 8.03 8.26
CA LEU A 441 -4.69 8.74 9.27
C LEU A 441 -4.50 10.23 8.94
N GLY A 442 -4.38 10.57 7.66
CA GLY A 442 -4.12 11.94 7.20
C GLY A 442 -5.34 12.86 7.18
N TYR A 443 -6.56 12.32 7.08
CA TYR A 443 -7.78 13.13 6.99
C TYR A 443 -8.52 13.23 8.33
N ASP A 444 -8.47 14.41 8.95
CA ASP A 444 -8.94 14.65 10.33
C ASP A 444 -10.36 14.16 10.62
N LYS A 445 -11.33 14.42 9.73
CA LYS A 445 -12.72 14.00 9.97
C LYS A 445 -12.87 12.48 9.94
N LEU A 446 -12.17 11.80 9.02
CA LEU A 446 -12.23 10.35 8.88
C LEU A 446 -11.55 9.69 10.07
N ARG A 447 -10.37 10.18 10.45
CA ARG A 447 -9.66 9.75 11.64
C ARG A 447 -10.54 9.89 12.89
N THR A 448 -11.12 11.07 13.12
CA THR A 448 -12.01 11.32 14.28
C THR A 448 -13.20 10.37 14.32
N ALA A 449 -13.84 10.14 13.16
CA ALA A 449 -14.98 9.23 13.07
C ALA A 449 -14.60 7.77 13.36
N ILE A 450 -13.41 7.33 12.92
CA ILE A 450 -12.88 5.99 13.19
C ILE A 450 -12.47 5.86 14.66
N THR A 451 -11.78 6.85 15.23
CA THR A 451 -11.43 6.90 16.66
C THR A 451 -12.67 6.74 17.52
N MET A 452 -13.72 7.53 17.24
CA MET A 452 -14.99 7.46 17.95
C MET A 452 -15.70 6.12 17.76
N LEU A 453 -15.65 5.54 16.56
CA LEU A 453 -16.24 4.22 16.30
C LEU A 453 -15.55 3.14 17.15
N ILE A 454 -14.22 3.17 17.26
CA ILE A 454 -13.45 2.23 18.08
C ILE A 454 -13.80 2.42 19.56
N SER A 455 -13.67 3.64 20.09
CA SER A 455 -13.83 3.92 21.51
C SER A 455 -15.24 3.60 22.02
N THR A 456 -16.27 3.99 21.26
CA THR A 456 -17.67 3.68 21.62
C THR A 456 -18.00 2.20 21.50
N SER A 457 -17.35 1.46 20.60
CA SER A 457 -17.58 0.02 20.43
C SER A 457 -16.96 -0.82 21.55
N PHE A 458 -15.93 -0.32 22.23
CA PHE A 458 -15.37 -1.00 23.39
C PHE A 458 -16.31 -1.00 24.60
N LEU A 459 -17.24 -0.05 24.67
CA LEU A 459 -18.24 0.06 25.74
C LEU A 459 -19.40 -0.95 25.59
N ASP A 460 -19.43 -1.77 24.52
CA ASP A 460 -20.45 -2.81 24.36
C ASP A 460 -20.12 -4.03 25.22
N ASP A 461 -20.65 -4.05 26.45
CA ASP A 461 -20.48 -5.16 27.40
C ASP A 461 -21.17 -6.45 26.93
N ASN A 462 -22.26 -6.33 26.17
CA ASN A 462 -23.13 -7.45 25.83
C ASN A 462 -22.55 -8.31 24.70
N HIS A 463 -21.76 -7.72 23.79
CA HIS A 463 -21.31 -8.39 22.58
C HIS A 463 -19.80 -8.39 22.44
N SER A 464 -19.16 -9.52 22.80
CA SER A 464 -17.72 -9.70 22.62
C SER A 464 -17.28 -9.57 21.15
N SER A 465 -18.14 -9.91 20.18
CA SER A 465 -17.85 -9.77 18.75
C SER A 465 -17.66 -8.33 18.30
N VAL A 466 -18.37 -7.37 18.91
CA VAL A 466 -18.17 -5.93 18.65
C VAL A 466 -16.80 -5.52 19.20
N ARG A 467 -16.46 -5.93 20.42
CA ARG A 467 -15.16 -5.64 21.02
C ARG A 467 -14.00 -6.26 20.24
N VAL A 468 -14.15 -7.48 19.73
CA VAL A 468 -13.17 -8.14 18.84
C VAL A 468 -13.00 -7.33 17.55
N ALA A 469 -14.09 -6.93 16.89
CA ALA A 469 -14.00 -6.15 15.66
C ALA A 469 -13.40 -4.75 15.88
N ALA A 470 -13.70 -4.11 17.02
CA ALA A 470 -13.09 -2.84 17.42
C ALA A 470 -11.59 -2.98 17.69
N ALA A 471 -11.19 -4.06 18.36
CA ALA A 471 -9.78 -4.37 18.60
C ALA A 471 -9.03 -4.64 17.30
N SER A 472 -9.63 -5.35 16.34
CA SER A 472 -9.05 -5.55 15.00
C SER A 472 -8.87 -4.23 14.25
N LEU A 473 -9.87 -3.35 14.28
CA LEU A 473 -9.78 -2.04 13.63
C LEU A 473 -8.68 -1.17 14.26
N LEU A 474 -8.60 -1.13 15.58
CA LEU A 474 -7.53 -0.43 16.27
C LEU A 474 -6.16 -1.05 15.97
N PHE A 475 -6.08 -2.38 15.87
CA PHE A 475 -4.86 -3.07 15.47
C PHE A 475 -4.40 -2.62 14.09
N ASP A 476 -5.30 -2.51 13.10
CA ASP A 476 -4.95 -2.07 11.74
C ASP A 476 -4.40 -0.63 11.73
N VAL A 477 -5.07 0.28 12.45
CA VAL A 477 -4.63 1.67 12.66
C VAL A 477 -3.25 1.72 13.33
N SER A 478 -3.07 0.95 14.40
CA SER A 478 -1.85 0.93 15.21
C SER A 478 -0.68 0.29 14.46
N LEU A 479 -0.94 -0.78 13.72
CA LEU A 479 0.04 -1.45 12.89
C LEU A 479 0.57 -0.48 11.84
N TYR A 480 -0.31 0.22 11.12
CA TYR A 480 0.10 1.17 10.10
C TYR A 480 0.93 2.33 10.67
N ASN A 481 0.50 2.90 11.80
CA ASN A 481 1.28 3.93 12.49
C ASN A 481 2.66 3.40 12.94
N SER A 482 2.73 2.17 13.46
CA SER A 482 3.98 1.54 13.85
C SER A 482 4.90 1.24 12.67
N LEU A 483 4.37 0.94 11.48
CA LEU A 483 5.17 0.76 10.27
C LEU A 483 5.79 2.09 9.83
N LYS A 484 5.03 3.18 9.87
CA LYS A 484 5.56 4.53 9.57
C LYS A 484 6.64 4.97 10.55
N ARG A 485 6.51 4.66 11.85
CA ARG A 485 7.59 4.83 12.85
C ARG A 485 8.85 4.04 12.54
N ARG A 486 8.73 2.85 11.94
CA ARG A 486 9.87 2.02 11.57
C ARG A 486 10.60 2.61 10.36
N ASP A 487 9.85 3.10 9.39
CA ASP A 487 10.36 3.47 8.07
C ASP A 487 10.76 4.97 7.99
N GLY A 488 10.28 5.81 8.92
CA GLY A 488 10.57 7.24 8.98
C GLY A 488 10.49 7.87 10.39
N PRO A 489 10.84 9.16 10.50
CA PRO A 489 10.85 9.88 11.78
C PRO A 489 9.45 10.40 12.13
N GLY A 490 8.64 9.57 12.79
CA GLY A 490 7.47 10.04 13.54
C GLY A 490 6.15 9.38 13.18
N ASP A 491 5.11 9.86 13.86
CA ASP A 491 3.77 9.29 13.82
C ASP A 491 2.93 9.96 12.74
N VAL A 492 2.13 9.16 12.04
CA VAL A 492 1.11 9.67 11.12
C VAL A 492 -0.23 9.84 11.85
N LEU A 493 -0.46 9.04 12.88
CA LEU A 493 -1.61 9.19 13.77
C LEU A 493 -1.34 10.32 14.77
N ALA A 494 -2.23 11.31 14.84
CA ALA A 494 -2.05 12.46 15.74
C ALA A 494 -2.02 12.03 17.22
N GLU A 495 -1.19 12.70 18.03
CA GLU A 495 -0.95 12.30 19.42
C GLU A 495 -2.23 12.29 20.27
N GLY A 496 -3.14 13.25 20.06
CA GLY A 496 -4.44 13.28 20.74
C GLY A 496 -5.31 12.05 20.45
N ASP A 497 -5.35 11.59 19.20
CA ASP A 497 -6.07 10.36 18.83
C ASP A 497 -5.41 9.13 19.44
N GLN A 498 -4.07 9.09 19.52
CA GLN A 498 -3.36 7.99 20.18
C GLN A 498 -3.70 7.90 21.67
N ILE A 499 -3.78 9.05 22.36
CA ILE A 499 -4.15 9.14 23.77
C ILE A 499 -5.57 8.62 23.98
N GLU A 500 -6.54 9.05 23.16
CA GLU A 500 -7.93 8.58 23.25
C GLU A 500 -8.03 7.06 23.02
N LEU A 501 -7.36 6.56 21.97
CA LEU A 501 -7.36 5.13 21.65
C LEU A 501 -6.67 4.31 22.74
N ALA A 502 -5.56 4.79 23.29
CA ALA A 502 -4.88 4.10 24.38
C ALA A 502 -5.71 4.07 25.66
N ALA A 503 -6.31 5.21 26.04
CA ALA A 503 -7.15 5.30 27.24
C ALA A 503 -8.39 4.40 27.15
N SER A 504 -9.13 4.48 26.03
CA SER A 504 -10.31 3.64 25.81
C SER A 504 -9.96 2.15 25.75
N THR A 505 -8.82 1.80 25.15
CA THR A 505 -8.35 0.40 25.12
C THR A 505 -7.94 -0.10 26.49
N LEU A 506 -7.27 0.71 27.31
CA LEU A 506 -6.90 0.34 28.68
C LEU A 506 -8.12 0.15 29.57
N GLU A 507 -9.12 1.02 29.44
CA GLU A 507 -10.40 0.86 30.13
C GLU A 507 -11.09 -0.44 29.71
N ALA A 508 -11.17 -0.72 28.40
CA ALA A 508 -11.74 -1.95 27.87
C ALA A 508 -10.98 -3.21 28.36
N ILE A 509 -9.65 -3.17 28.35
CA ILE A 509 -8.81 -4.24 28.90
C ILE A 509 -9.14 -4.43 30.38
N SER A 510 -9.29 -3.37 31.17
CA SER A 510 -9.59 -3.44 32.60
C SER A 510 -10.92 -4.14 32.89
N GLN A 511 -11.92 -3.97 32.02
CA GLN A 511 -13.26 -4.55 32.15
C GLN A 511 -13.37 -5.96 31.55
N GLU A 512 -12.49 -6.37 30.63
CA GLU A 512 -12.60 -7.66 29.97
C GLU A 512 -12.23 -8.84 30.89
N GLU A 513 -13.20 -9.71 31.16
CA GLU A 513 -13.03 -10.91 32.01
C GLU A 513 -13.44 -12.21 31.32
N SER A 514 -14.11 -12.12 30.16
CA SER A 514 -14.84 -13.24 29.57
C SER A 514 -14.28 -13.72 28.25
N SER A 515 -13.90 -12.80 27.36
CA SER A 515 -13.49 -13.08 25.99
C SER A 515 -11.98 -13.01 25.87
N SER A 516 -11.35 -14.18 25.71
CA SER A 516 -9.91 -14.24 25.43
C SER A 516 -9.56 -13.63 24.07
N GLU A 517 -10.44 -13.75 23.08
CA GLU A 517 -10.24 -13.21 21.73
C GLU A 517 -10.27 -11.67 21.75
N ALA A 518 -11.22 -11.07 22.46
CA ALA A 518 -11.29 -9.61 22.61
C ALA A 518 -10.04 -9.08 23.31
N LEU A 519 -9.64 -9.71 24.43
CA LEU A 519 -8.44 -9.32 25.17
C LEU A 519 -7.17 -9.45 24.31
N GLU A 520 -7.02 -10.55 23.58
CA GLU A 520 -5.86 -10.74 22.69
C GLU A 520 -5.79 -9.64 21.63
N GLY A 521 -6.91 -9.33 20.98
CA GLY A 521 -7.01 -8.23 20.02
C GLY A 521 -6.60 -6.89 20.63
N MET A 522 -7.16 -6.54 21.81
CA MET A 522 -6.87 -5.28 22.49
C MET A 522 -5.38 -5.16 22.88
N LEU A 523 -4.77 -6.25 23.35
CA LEU A 523 -3.36 -6.28 23.70
C LEU A 523 -2.45 -6.14 22.48
N ARG A 524 -2.80 -6.74 21.34
CA ARG A 524 -2.06 -6.56 20.08
C ARG A 524 -2.17 -5.12 19.60
N ALA A 525 -3.38 -4.58 19.58
CA ALA A 525 -3.66 -3.19 19.24
C ALA A 525 -2.84 -2.21 20.09
N LEU A 526 -2.96 -2.29 21.42
CA LEU A 526 -2.18 -1.47 22.35
C LEU A 526 -0.68 -1.68 22.16
N GLY A 527 -0.25 -2.93 21.95
CA GLY A 527 1.15 -3.27 21.73
C GLY A 527 1.74 -2.55 20.52
N TYR A 528 1.08 -2.57 19.37
CA TYR A 528 1.55 -1.84 18.17
C TYR A 528 1.40 -0.32 18.34
N LEU A 529 0.40 0.15 19.07
CA LEU A 529 0.25 1.58 19.37
C LEU A 529 1.40 2.12 20.22
N VAL A 530 1.98 1.29 21.08
CA VAL A 530 3.06 1.64 22.01
C VAL A 530 4.45 1.27 21.45
N TYR A 531 4.53 0.28 20.57
CA TYR A 531 5.81 -0.14 20.00
C TYR A 531 6.46 1.03 19.23
N ARG A 532 7.74 1.27 19.56
CA ARG A 532 8.57 2.38 19.08
C ARG A 532 8.00 3.81 19.25
N LEU A 533 7.12 4.03 20.22
CA LEU A 533 6.61 5.37 20.52
C LEU A 533 7.69 6.27 21.21
N PRO A 534 7.67 7.60 21.04
CA PRO A 534 8.56 8.52 21.75
C PRO A 534 8.40 8.46 23.28
N LEU A 535 9.46 8.12 24.02
CA LEU A 535 9.41 7.92 25.48
C LEU A 535 9.17 9.20 26.30
N ASP A 536 9.33 10.36 25.68
CA ASP A 536 9.08 11.69 26.26
C ASP A 536 7.75 12.32 25.77
N GLY A 537 6.92 11.55 25.04
CA GLY A 537 5.63 12.02 24.51
C GLY A 537 4.49 11.93 25.53
N GLU A 538 3.38 12.62 25.25
CA GLU A 538 2.19 12.67 26.10
C GLU A 538 1.55 11.29 26.26
N LEU A 539 1.54 10.47 25.21
CA LEU A 539 1.06 9.09 25.28
C LEU A 539 1.85 8.27 26.30
N SER A 540 3.17 8.44 26.36
CA SER A 540 4.02 7.72 27.31
C SER A 540 3.68 8.08 28.76
N ASP A 541 3.39 9.35 29.00
CA ASP A 541 3.03 9.88 30.32
C ASP A 541 1.61 9.45 30.72
N LEU A 542 0.67 9.40 29.78
CA LEU A 542 -0.66 8.83 30.01
C LEU A 542 -0.57 7.36 30.45
N LEU A 543 0.16 6.53 29.71
CA LEU A 543 0.30 5.10 30.01
C LEU A 543 0.92 4.84 31.38
N ARG A 544 1.87 5.69 31.80
CA ARG A 544 2.44 5.66 33.16
C ARG A 544 1.42 6.10 34.20
N THR A 545 0.64 7.14 33.92
CA THR A 545 -0.34 7.71 34.87
C THR A 545 -1.54 6.78 35.08
N MET A 546 -1.94 6.03 34.06
CA MET A 546 -3.05 5.06 34.11
C MET A 546 -2.64 3.69 34.67
N ASP A 547 -1.42 3.53 35.18
CA ASP A 547 -0.88 2.25 35.64
C ASP A 547 -1.12 1.12 34.61
N ALA A 548 -0.80 1.39 33.35
CA ALA A 548 -1.08 0.49 32.23
C ALA A 548 -0.44 -0.91 32.42
N GLU A 549 0.76 -0.96 33.01
CA GLU A 549 1.44 -2.22 33.35
C GLU A 549 0.57 -3.10 34.27
N ASP A 550 0.15 -2.56 35.42
CA ASP A 550 -0.62 -3.31 36.39
C ASP A 550 -2.02 -3.68 35.87
N THR A 551 -2.63 -2.78 35.08
CA THR A 551 -3.92 -3.04 34.41
C THR A 551 -3.83 -4.26 33.52
N VAL A 552 -2.81 -4.34 32.66
CA VAL A 552 -2.58 -5.50 31.78
C VAL A 552 -2.23 -6.76 32.60
N LEU A 553 -1.32 -6.65 33.57
CA LEU A 553 -0.90 -7.81 34.38
C LEU A 553 -2.03 -8.40 35.24
N SER A 554 -2.99 -7.59 35.65
CA SER A 554 -4.17 -8.03 36.41
C SER A 554 -4.97 -9.11 35.66
N LYS A 555 -4.93 -9.10 34.32
CA LYS A 555 -5.65 -10.04 33.46
C LYS A 555 -5.15 -11.47 33.57
N ARG A 556 -3.95 -11.72 34.12
CA ARG A 556 -3.46 -13.08 34.44
C ARG A 556 -4.38 -13.85 35.38
N LYS A 557 -5.16 -13.15 36.22
CA LYS A 557 -6.14 -13.79 37.12
C LYS A 557 -7.22 -14.54 36.34
N HIS A 558 -7.67 -13.97 35.23
CA HIS A 558 -8.73 -14.52 34.38
C HIS A 558 -8.14 -15.31 33.19
N PHE A 559 -6.96 -14.94 32.69
CA PHE A 559 -6.32 -15.52 31.51
C PHE A 559 -4.85 -15.94 31.77
N PRO A 560 -4.61 -16.98 32.60
CA PRO A 560 -3.25 -17.32 33.07
C PRO A 560 -2.31 -17.82 31.97
N ASN A 561 -2.84 -18.41 30.89
CA ASN A 561 -2.04 -19.00 29.81
C ASN A 561 -1.74 -18.02 28.65
N MET A 562 -2.18 -16.77 28.74
CA MET A 562 -2.02 -15.81 27.66
C MET A 562 -0.63 -15.16 27.72
N ALA A 563 0.30 -15.68 26.93
CA ALA A 563 1.69 -15.19 26.87
C ALA A 563 1.77 -13.67 26.57
N LEU A 564 0.84 -13.17 25.74
CA LEU A 564 0.78 -11.78 25.33
C LEU A 564 0.59 -10.80 26.50
N VAL A 565 -0.10 -11.21 27.57
CA VAL A 565 -0.23 -10.40 28.80
C VAL A 565 1.14 -10.11 29.41
N SER A 566 2.04 -11.08 29.37
CA SER A 566 3.40 -10.94 29.91
C SER A 566 4.29 -10.12 28.98
N GLU A 567 4.19 -10.34 27.68
CA GLU A 567 4.93 -9.59 26.66
C GLU A 567 4.57 -8.10 26.71
N ILE A 568 3.28 -7.76 26.71
CA ILE A 568 2.82 -6.37 26.74
C ILE A 568 3.02 -5.74 28.12
N GLY A 569 2.62 -6.44 29.19
CA GLY A 569 2.71 -5.92 30.55
C GLY A 569 4.16 -5.74 31.04
N LEU A 570 4.93 -6.84 31.11
CA LEU A 570 6.27 -6.80 31.72
C LEU A 570 7.34 -6.22 30.80
N GLU A 571 7.34 -6.61 29.52
CA GLU A 571 8.39 -6.17 28.60
C GLU A 571 8.07 -4.79 28.04
N LEU A 572 6.97 -4.63 27.30
CA LEU A 572 6.69 -3.37 26.61
C LEU A 572 6.36 -2.23 27.58
N LEU A 573 5.37 -2.40 28.46
CA LEU A 573 4.94 -1.34 29.38
C LEU A 573 5.93 -1.21 30.55
N GLY A 574 6.29 -2.32 31.20
CA GLY A 574 7.12 -2.30 32.40
C GLY A 574 8.60 -1.95 32.15
N LYS A 575 9.27 -2.58 31.17
CA LYS A 575 10.67 -2.23 30.83
C LYS A 575 10.74 -1.11 29.79
N GLY A 576 9.85 -1.10 28.81
CA GLY A 576 9.90 -0.17 27.68
C GLY A 576 9.52 1.26 28.01
N LEU A 577 8.63 1.51 28.98
CA LEU A 577 8.22 2.87 29.36
C LEU A 577 9.02 3.48 30.51
N LYS A 578 10.03 2.79 31.06
CA LYS A 578 10.89 3.37 32.12
C LYS A 578 11.68 4.55 31.57
N ARG A 579 11.60 5.69 32.26
CA ARG A 579 12.49 6.83 31.98
C ARG A 579 13.93 6.39 32.21
N THR A 580 14.79 6.57 31.21
CA THR A 580 16.21 6.23 31.27
C THR A 580 17.02 7.33 31.96
#